data_AF-X1BWT8-F1
#
_entry.id   AF-X1BWT8-F1
#
_cell.length_a   1.000
_cell.length_b   1.000
_cell.length_c   1.000
_cell.angle_alpha   90.00
_cell.angle_beta   90.00
_cell.angle_gamma   90.00
#
_symmetry.space_group_name_H-M   'P 1'
#
loop_
_entity.id
_entity.type
_entity.pdbx_description
1 polymer ?
#
loop_
_entity_poly.entity_id
_entity_poly.type
_entity_poly.pdbx_seq_one_letter_code
_entity_poly.pdbx_strand_id
1 'polypeptide(L)' 'MIKFKKELKVEFKEGKSVVDLWGKSDVYLDMIENNFEVELFSLGNEISISGKKKNVNLASDLIKELIFCLLVL' A
#
# COMPACT_ATOMS: atom_id res chain seq x y z
N MET A 1 3.44 -13.56 18.13
CA MET A 1 2.59 -12.36 18.08
C MET A 1 1.70 -12.50 16.85
N ILE A 2 0.37 -12.43 16.99
CA ILE A 2 -0.54 -12.56 15.83
C ILE A 2 -0.46 -11.28 15.00
N LYS A 3 -0.05 -11.38 13.74
CA LYS A 3 -0.07 -10.26 12.80
C LYS A 3 -1.50 -10.05 12.32
N PHE A 4 -1.98 -8.82 12.39
CA PHE A 4 -3.22 -8.42 11.73
C PHE A 4 -2.92 -8.22 10.24
N LYS A 5 -3.79 -8.71 9.36
CA LYS A 5 -3.66 -8.58 7.91
C LYS A 5 -4.86 -7.82 7.36
N LYS A 6 -4.63 -6.93 6.40
CA LYS A 6 -5.64 -6.22 5.63
C LYS A 6 -5.32 -6.33 4.15
N GLU A 7 -6.35 -6.46 3.32
CA GLU A 7 -6.24 -6.54 1.88
C GLU A 7 -7.01 -5.38 1.25
N LEU A 8 -6.38 -4.72 0.29
CA LEU A 8 -6.96 -3.65 -0.51
C LEU A 8 -7.01 -4.10 -1.96
N LYS A 9 -8.16 -3.93 -2.61
CA LYS A 9 -8.30 -4.08 -4.06
C LYS A 9 -8.31 -2.71 -4.70
N VAL A 10 -7.51 -2.53 -5.74
CA VAL A 10 -7.31 -1.27 -6.43
C VAL A 10 -7.69 -1.43 -7.90
N GLU A 11 -8.52 -0.53 -8.39
CA GLU A 11 -8.81 -0.41 -9.82
C GLU A 11 -8.00 0.75 -10.38
N PHE A 12 -6.87 0.44 -11.01
CA PHE A 12 -6.04 1.45 -11.65
C PHE A 12 -6.70 1.96 -12.95
N LYS A 13 -6.60 3.27 -13.19
CA LYS A 13 -6.94 3.87 -14.49
C LYS A 13 -6.00 3.36 -15.60
N GLU A 14 -6.44 3.50 -16.84
CA GLU A 14 -5.67 3.05 -18.01
C GLU A 14 -4.25 3.68 -18.01
N GLY A 15 -3.23 2.83 -18.17
CA GLY A 15 -1.82 3.25 -18.14
C GLY A 15 -1.24 3.48 -16.74
N LYS A 16 -2.01 3.29 -15.67
CA LYS A 16 -1.52 3.31 -14.27
C LYS A 16 -1.43 1.89 -13.72
N SER A 17 -0.57 1.73 -12.72
CA SER A 17 -0.33 0.45 -12.06
C SER A 17 0.16 0.65 -10.62
N VAL A 18 0.34 -0.46 -9.91
CA VAL A 18 0.94 -0.44 -8.57
C VAL A 18 2.40 0.06 -8.59
N VAL A 19 3.09 -0.03 -9.72
CA VAL A 19 4.46 0.50 -9.86
C VAL A 19 4.47 2.02 -9.70
N ASP A 20 3.43 2.72 -10.17
CA ASP A 20 3.29 4.17 -9.99
C ASP A 20 3.09 4.54 -8.51
N LEU A 21 2.51 3.64 -7.72
CA LEU A 21 2.28 3.81 -6.28
C LEU A 21 3.56 3.60 -5.46
N TRP A 22 4.35 2.58 -5.80
CA TRP A 22 5.59 2.24 -5.06
C TRP A 22 6.81 3.02 -5.51
N GLY A 23 6.74 3.64 -6.70
CA GLY A 23 7.83 4.42 -7.24
C GLY A 23 8.97 3.55 -7.78
N LYS A 24 10.00 4.22 -8.29
CA LYS A 24 11.15 3.52 -8.89
C LYS A 24 11.89 2.72 -7.82
N SER A 25 12.11 1.44 -8.10
CA SER A 25 12.80 0.52 -7.18
C SER A 25 12.13 0.43 -5.81
N ASP A 26 10.79 0.52 -5.78
CA ASP A 26 9.95 0.32 -4.59
C ASP A 26 10.24 1.27 -3.42
N VAL A 27 10.85 2.42 -3.69
CA VAL A 27 11.30 3.36 -2.65
C VAL A 27 10.17 3.79 -1.70
N TYR A 28 8.95 3.99 -2.20
CA TYR A 28 7.82 4.39 -1.35
C TYR A 28 7.23 3.22 -0.58
N LEU A 29 7.30 2.00 -1.13
CA LEU A 29 6.92 0.78 -0.42
C LEU A 29 7.84 0.61 0.80
N ASP A 30 9.16 0.65 0.60
CA ASP A 30 10.16 0.54 1.66
C ASP A 30 9.98 1.64 2.72
N MET A 31 9.70 2.88 2.30
CA MET A 31 9.45 3.99 3.22
C MET A 31 8.20 3.76 4.09
N ILE A 32 7.12 3.22 3.52
CA ILE A 32 5.88 2.96 4.27
C ILE A 32 6.11 1.78 5.24
N GLU A 33 6.73 0.69 4.79
CA GLU A 33 7.05 -0.46 5.64
C GLU A 33 7.84 -0.04 6.88
N ASN A 34 8.90 0.75 6.68
CA ASN A 34 9.78 1.20 7.76
C ASN A 34 9.08 2.19 8.72
N ASN A 35 8.35 3.18 8.20
CA ASN A 35 7.71 4.20 9.03
C ASN A 35 6.55 3.66 9.87
N PHE A 36 5.83 2.65 9.36
CA PHE A 36 4.70 2.08 10.05
C PHE A 36 5.03 0.74 10.73
N GLU A 37 6.23 0.18 10.60
CA GLU A 37 6.55 -1.19 11.06
C GLU A 37 5.53 -2.22 10.53
N VAL A 38 5.30 -2.21 9.21
CA VAL A 38 4.38 -3.14 8.52
C VAL A 38 5.10 -3.87 7.40
N GLU A 39 4.55 -5.01 6.98
CA GLU A 39 4.93 -5.71 5.75
C GLU A 39 3.88 -5.41 4.69
N LEU A 40 4.33 -5.01 3.51
CA LEU A 40 3.56 -4.74 2.32
C LEU A 40 3.87 -5.78 1.25
N PHE A 41 2.83 -6.26 0.58
CA PHE A 41 2.97 -7.11 -0.59
C PHE A 41 1.94 -6.69 -1.62
N SER A 42 2.35 -6.54 -2.87
CA SER A 42 1.43 -6.24 -3.96
C SER A 42 1.53 -7.27 -5.08
N LEU A 43 0.38 -7.70 -5.58
CA LEU A 43 0.27 -8.57 -6.74
C LEU A 43 -0.84 -8.07 -7.65
N GLY A 44 -0.45 -7.50 -8.80
CA GLY A 44 -1.39 -6.86 -9.72
C GLY A 44 -2.16 -5.74 -9.03
N ASN A 45 -3.45 -5.97 -8.82
CA ASN A 45 -4.41 -5.00 -8.26
C ASN A 45 -4.68 -5.21 -6.77
N GLU A 46 -3.98 -6.15 -6.13
CA GLU A 46 -4.15 -6.46 -4.71
C GLU A 46 -2.94 -5.98 -3.92
N ILE A 47 -3.21 -5.31 -2.81
CA ILE A 47 -2.21 -4.86 -1.85
C ILE A 47 -2.55 -5.47 -0.50
N SER A 48 -1.61 -6.22 0.07
CA SER A 48 -1.68 -6.78 1.40
C SER A 48 -0.81 -6.00 2.36
N ILE A 49 -1.34 -5.74 3.55
CA ILE A 49 -0.67 -5.02 4.63
C ILE A 49 -0.74 -5.91 5.87
N SER A 50 0.39 -6.23 6.50
CA SER A 50 0.40 -7.03 7.71
C SER A 50 1.29 -6.46 8.81
N GLY A 51 0.90 -6.61 10.08
CA GLY A 51 1.63 -6.04 11.22
C GLY A 51 0.78 -5.86 12.47
N LYS A 52 1.16 -4.90 13.34
CA LYS A 52 0.32 -4.50 14.48
C LYS A 52 -0.95 -3.81 13.97
N LYS A 53 -2.13 -4.15 14.50
CA LYS A 53 -3.43 -3.66 14.01
C LYS A 53 -3.49 -2.12 13.84
N LYS A 54 -2.98 -1.36 14.82
CA LYS A 54 -2.92 0.12 14.74
C LYS A 54 -2.12 0.58 13.52
N ASN A 55 -0.96 0.00 13.31
CA ASN A 55 -0.04 0.36 12.24
C ASN A 55 -0.59 -0.03 10.87
N VAL A 56 -1.18 -1.22 10.76
CA VAL A 56 -1.85 -1.68 9.53
C VAL A 56 -2.98 -0.73 9.14
N ASN A 57 -3.75 -0.23 10.11
CA ASN A 57 -4.81 0.74 9.82
C ASN A 57 -4.24 2.07 9.33
N LEU A 58 -3.23 2.63 10.01
CA LEU A 58 -2.60 3.88 9.60
C LEU A 58 -1.95 3.78 8.21
N ALA A 59 -1.19 2.72 7.95
CA ALA A 59 -0.59 2.48 6.63
C ALA A 59 -1.66 2.28 5.55
N SER A 60 -2.74 1.56 5.88
CA SER A 60 -3.87 1.38 4.97
C SER A 60 -4.56 2.70 4.62
N ASP A 61 -4.69 3.62 5.57
CA ASP A 61 -5.35 4.90 5.33
C ASP A 61 -4.46 5.78 4.43
N LEU A 62 -3.15 5.83 4.69
CA LEU A 62 -2.19 6.50 3.80
C LEU A 62 -2.22 5.92 2.38
N ILE A 63 -2.16 4.59 2.23
CA ILE A 63 -2.16 3.94 0.91
C ILE A 63 -3.44 4.27 0.14
N LYS A 64 -4.59 4.35 0.82
CA LYS A 64 -5.86 4.77 0.17
C LYS A 64 -5.81 6.21 -0.34
N GLU A 65 -5.23 7.13 0.44
CA GLU A 65 -5.04 8.52 0.00
C GLU A 65 -4.10 8.61 -1.21
N LEU A 66 -3.01 7.84 -1.21
CA LEU A 66 -2.08 7.77 -2.35
C LEU A 66 -2.75 7.22 -3.62
N ILE A 67 -3.55 6.15 -3.47
CA ILE A 67 -4.35 5.59 -4.57
C ILE A 67 -5.33 6.65 -5.09
N PHE A 68 -6.02 7.37 -4.21
CA PHE A 68 -6.95 8.43 -4.61
C PHE A 68 -6.25 9.52 -5.43
N CYS A 69 -5.07 9.98 -5.00
CA CYS A 69 -4.26 10.94 -5.76
C CYS A 69 -3.86 10.41 -7.15
N LEU A 70 -3.47 9.14 -7.25
CA LEU A 70 -3.11 8.48 -8.52
C LEU A 70 -4.29 8.26 -9.47
N LEU A 71 -5.51 8.18 -8.93
CA LEU A 71 -6.73 8.00 -9.72
C LEU A 71 -7.36 9.33 -10.12
N VAL A 72 -7.13 10.43 -9.43
CA VAL A 72 -7.73 11.73 -9.77
C VAL A 72 -6.88 12.49 -10.80
N LEU A 73 -5.55 12.33 -10.75
CA LEU A 73 -4.57 12.93 -11.68
C LEU A 73 -4.37 12.09 -12.94
#